data_AF-A0A2U1CIY6-F1
#
_entry.id   AF-A0A2U1CIY6-F1
#
_cell.length_a   1.000
_cell.length_b   1.000
_cell.length_c   1.000
_cell.angle_alpha   90.00
_cell.angle_beta   90.00
_cell.angle_gamma   90.00
#
_symmetry.space_group_name_H-M   'P 1'
#
loop_
_entity.id
_entity.type
_entity.pdbx_description
1 polymer ?
#
loop_
_entity_poly.entity_id
_entity_poly.type
_entity_poly.pdbx_seq_one_letter_code
_entity_poly.pdbx_strand_id
1 'polypeptide(L)'
;MRRKPDPERIDEHTPEWTKADFEQAKRLKDMPASFQRSVKRMRGPQKSPVKIQTSIRFDQDVLEGLKATGRGWQTRVNDAMREWLRSHS
;
A
#
# COMPACT_ATOMS: atom_id res chain seq x y z
N MET A 1 15.34 -8.34 -6.97
CA MET A 1 15.48 -7.71 -5.63
C MET A 1 15.29 -6.21 -5.79
N ARG A 2 14.39 -5.58 -5.01
CA ARG A 2 14.30 -4.10 -4.98
C ARG A 2 15.57 -3.59 -4.29
N ARG A 3 16.46 -2.91 -5.01
CA ARG A 3 17.60 -2.22 -4.39
C ARG A 3 17.01 -1.16 -3.46
N LYS A 4 17.28 -1.28 -2.16
CA LYS A 4 16.96 -0.20 -1.21
C LYS A 4 17.79 1.02 -1.64
N PRO A 5 17.19 2.22 -1.74
CA PRO A 5 17.96 3.43 -1.96
C PRO A 5 18.97 3.60 -0.82
N ASP A 6 20.20 3.96 -1.16
CA ASP A 6 21.23 4.30 -0.17
C ASP A 6 20.90 5.68 0.41
N PRO A 7 20.61 5.80 1.72
CA PRO A 7 20.23 7.05 2.35
C PRO A 7 21.39 8.05 2.51
N GLU A 8 22.64 7.60 2.39
CA GLU A 8 23.84 8.44 2.58
C GLU A 8 24.45 8.92 1.25
N ARG A 9 23.87 8.52 0.12
CA ARG A 9 24.35 8.93 -1.19
C ARG A 9 24.07 10.41 -1.44
N ILE A 10 25.08 11.25 -1.22
CA ILE A 10 25.09 12.65 -1.60
C ILE A 10 25.05 12.73 -3.13
N ASP A 11 24.06 13.43 -3.68
CA ASP A 11 23.94 13.68 -5.12
C ASP A 11 24.72 14.95 -5.47
N GLU A 12 25.86 14.79 -6.15
CA GLU A 12 26.73 15.89 -6.59
C GLU A 12 26.00 16.90 -7.50
N HIS A 13 24.87 16.52 -8.12
CA HIS A 13 24.06 17.39 -8.97
C HIS A 13 22.93 18.11 -8.22
N THR A 14 22.69 17.76 -6.95
CA THR A 14 21.69 18.42 -6.11
C THR A 14 22.41 19.33 -5.12
N PRO A 15 22.63 20.62 -5.46
CA PRO A 15 23.30 21.54 -4.57
C PRO A 15 22.54 21.69 -3.24
N GLU A 16 23.28 21.96 -2.17
CA GLU A 16 22.66 22.26 -0.88
C GLU A 16 21.78 23.50 -0.97
N TRP A 17 20.63 23.45 -0.31
CA TRP A 17 19.71 24.59 -0.27
C TRP A 17 20.35 25.76 0.46
N THR A 18 20.41 26.89 -0.21
CA THR A 18 20.86 28.16 0.36
C THR A 18 19.69 28.90 1.02
N LYS A 19 19.99 29.95 1.80
CA LYS A 19 18.96 30.82 2.38
C LYS A 19 18.05 31.45 1.32
N ALA A 20 18.61 31.77 0.15
CA ALA A 20 17.85 32.35 -0.96
C ALA A 20 16.80 31.37 -1.50
N ASP A 21 17.09 30.07 -1.52
CA ASP A 21 16.14 29.03 -1.94
C ASP A 21 14.94 28.93 -0.98
N PHE A 22 15.18 29.08 0.33
CA PHE A 22 14.11 29.13 1.32
C PHE A 22 13.23 30.38 1.20
N GLU A 23 13.82 31.53 0.87
CA GLU A 23 13.08 32.77 0.63
C GLU A 23 12.20 32.69 -0.63
N GLN A 24 12.67 31.96 -1.66
CA GLN A 24 11.93 31.76 -2.91
C GLN A 24 10.90 30.62 -2.82
N ALA A 25 10.92 29.82 -1.76
CA ALA A 25 10.03 28.69 -1.59
C ALA A 25 8.56 29.13 -1.46
N LYS A 26 7.68 28.51 -2.26
CA LYS A 26 6.22 28.78 -2.25
C LYS A 26 5.47 27.63 -1.61
N ARG A 27 4.39 27.93 -0.87
CA ARG A 27 3.50 26.88 -0.36
C ARG A 27 2.75 26.24 -1.54
N LEU A 28 2.41 24.96 -1.41
CA LEU A 28 1.69 24.23 -2.47
C LEU A 28 0.40 24.94 -2.90
N LYS A 29 -0.31 25.57 -1.96
CA LYS A 29 -1.55 26.35 -2.22
C LYS A 29 -1.35 27.56 -3.15
N ASP A 30 -0.13 28.08 -3.23
CA ASP A 30 0.21 29.29 -4.01
C ASP A 30 0.74 28.92 -5.42
N MET A 31 0.77 27.63 -5.76
CA MET A 31 1.24 27.08 -7.04
C MET A 31 0.07 26.88 -8.03
N PRO A 32 0.26 26.81 -9.35
CA PRO A 32 -0.83 26.59 -10.30
C PRO A 32 -1.67 25.34 -10.00
N ALA A 33 -2.98 25.42 -10.23
CA ALA A 33 -3.93 24.36 -9.88
C ALA A 33 -3.65 23.01 -10.58
N SER A 34 -3.07 23.04 -11.79
CA SER A 34 -2.61 21.84 -12.49
C SER A 34 -1.53 21.09 -11.70
N PHE A 35 -0.57 21.82 -11.15
CA PHE A 35 0.50 21.30 -10.31
C PHE A 35 -0.02 20.84 -8.94
N GLN A 36 -0.93 21.58 -8.33
CA GLN A 36 -1.57 21.16 -7.07
C GLN A 36 -2.23 19.79 -7.22
N ARG A 37 -2.94 19.56 -8.34
CA ARG A 37 -3.59 18.26 -8.62
C ARG A 37 -2.60 17.14 -8.93
N SER A 38 -1.49 17.42 -9.61
CA SER A 38 -0.48 16.40 -9.94
C SER A 38 0.32 15.95 -8.71
N VAL A 39 0.60 16.85 -7.77
CA VAL A 39 1.30 16.54 -6.51
C VAL A 39 0.35 15.87 -5.51
N LYS A 40 -0.93 16.26 -5.50
CA LYS A 40 -1.97 15.65 -4.66
C LYS A 40 -2.47 14.32 -5.25
N ARG A 41 -1.56 13.43 -5.66
CA ARG A 41 -1.82 11.99 -5.79
C ARG A 41 -1.99 11.38 -4.38
N MET A 42 -2.90 11.94 -3.58
CA MET A 42 -3.34 11.29 -2.36
C MET A 42 -4.04 10.02 -2.78
N ARG A 43 -3.53 8.86 -2.32
CA ARG A 43 -4.33 7.64 -2.32
C ARG A 43 -5.63 8.01 -1.61
N GLY A 44 -6.75 7.94 -2.32
CA GLY A 44 -8.04 8.29 -1.74
C GLY A 44 -8.29 7.49 -0.45
N PRO A 45 -9.21 7.94 0.41
CA PRO A 45 -9.63 7.12 1.55
C PRO A 45 -9.96 5.71 1.05
N GLN A 46 -9.52 4.69 1.78
CA GLN A 46 -9.67 3.30 1.37
C GLN A 46 -11.17 2.93 1.43
N LYS A 47 -11.87 3.10 0.29
CA LYS A 47 -13.33 2.97 0.16
C LYS A 47 -13.87 1.54 0.20
N SER A 48 -13.00 0.53 0.23
CA SER A 48 -13.42 -0.89 0.32
C SER A 48 -13.56 -1.31 1.79
N PRO A 49 -14.61 -2.06 2.17
CA PRO A 49 -14.69 -2.62 3.52
C PRO A 49 -13.41 -3.39 3.83
N VAL A 50 -12.75 -2.99 4.91
CA VAL A 50 -11.51 -3.61 5.36
C VAL A 50 -11.85 -5.04 5.75
N LYS A 51 -11.07 -6.01 5.27
CA LYS A 51 -11.18 -7.40 5.76
C LYS A 51 -11.07 -7.35 7.29
N ILE A 52 -12.09 -7.83 7.99
CA ILE A 52 -12.06 -7.87 9.46
C ILE A 52 -11.12 -9.02 9.83
N GLN A 53 -10.08 -8.70 10.60
CA GLN A 53 -9.14 -9.71 11.09
C GLN A 53 -9.79 -10.44 12.27
N THR A 54 -10.04 -11.73 12.09
CA THR A 54 -10.55 -12.61 13.14
C THR A 54 -9.62 -13.82 13.27
N SER A 55 -9.42 -14.29 14.49
CA SER A 55 -8.68 -15.53 14.76
C SER A 55 -9.63 -16.72 14.67
N ILE A 56 -9.35 -17.65 13.76
CA ILE A 56 -10.11 -18.91 13.57
C ILE A 56 -9.11 -20.07 13.72
N ARG A 57 -9.51 -21.12 14.44
CA ARG A 57 -8.74 -22.35 14.54
C ARG A 57 -9.12 -23.28 13.40
N PHE A 58 -8.10 -23.88 12.77
CA PHE A 58 -8.24 -24.92 11.76
C PHE A 58 -7.55 -26.18 12.29
N ASP A 59 -8.02 -27.34 11.87
CA ASP A 59 -7.27 -28.58 12.04
C ASP A 59 -5.96 -28.51 11.25
N GLN A 60 -4.96 -29.26 11.72
CA GLN A 60 -3.60 -29.15 11.22
C GLN A 60 -3.49 -29.52 9.74
N ASP A 61 -4.09 -30.63 9.35
CA ASP A 61 -4.14 -31.14 7.98
C ASP A 61 -4.81 -30.16 7.02
N VAL A 62 -5.91 -29.53 7.45
CA VAL A 62 -6.61 -28.49 6.69
C VAL A 62 -5.71 -27.29 6.46
N LEU A 63 -5.05 -26.80 7.52
CA LEU A 63 -4.16 -25.63 7.41
C LEU A 63 -2.95 -25.91 6.51
N GLU A 64 -2.39 -27.11 6.59
CA GLU A 64 -1.28 -27.56 5.74
C GLU A 64 -1.71 -27.62 4.27
N GLY A 65 -2.85 -28.25 3.97
CA GLY A 65 -3.41 -28.30 2.61
C GLY A 65 -3.66 -26.91 2.03
N LEU A 66 -4.20 -26.00 2.84
CA LEU A 66 -4.41 -24.61 2.42
C LEU A 66 -3.09 -23.90 2.12
N LYS A 67 -2.09 -23.99 3.01
CA LYS A 67 -0.77 -23.36 2.81
C LYS A 67 -0.03 -23.95 1.60
N ALA A 68 -0.19 -25.25 1.33
CA ALA A 68 0.41 -25.91 0.18
C ALA A 68 -0.03 -25.33 -1.17
N THR A 69 -1.22 -24.69 -1.23
CA THR A 69 -1.67 -23.96 -2.43
C THR A 69 -0.80 -22.74 -2.78
N GLY A 70 0.11 -22.33 -1.89
CA GLY A 70 1.10 -21.29 -2.12
C GLY A 70 0.60 -19.87 -1.84
N ARG A 71 1.21 -18.88 -2.49
CA ARG A 71 0.87 -17.46 -2.29
C ARG A 71 -0.61 -17.21 -2.56
N GLY A 72 -1.25 -16.45 -1.67
CA GLY A 72 -2.67 -16.10 -1.79
C GLY A 72 -3.64 -17.13 -1.20
N TRP A 73 -3.17 -18.16 -0.48
CA TRP A 73 -4.04 -19.18 0.11
C TRP A 73 -5.14 -18.60 1.01
N GLN A 74 -4.86 -17.55 1.79
CA GLN A 74 -5.88 -16.87 2.60
C GLN A 74 -7.00 -16.24 1.76
N THR A 75 -6.68 -15.75 0.54
CA THR A 75 -7.69 -15.22 -0.37
C THR A 75 -8.54 -16.35 -0.94
N ARG A 76 -7.91 -17.47 -1.34
CA ARG A 76 -8.63 -18.67 -1.78
C ARG A 76 -9.58 -19.22 -0.70
N VAL A 77 -9.14 -19.25 0.57
CA VAL A 77 -10.00 -19.63 1.70
C VAL A 77 -11.20 -18.70 1.81
N ASN A 78 -10.98 -17.39 1.79
CA ASN A 78 -12.07 -16.42 1.83
C ASN A 78 -13.06 -16.61 0.67
N ASP A 79 -12.58 -16.91 -0.52
CA ASP A 79 -13.43 -17.10 -1.70
C ASP A 79 -14.23 -18.41 -1.61
N ALA A 80 -13.61 -19.48 -1.12
CA ALA A 80 -14.29 -20.75 -0.83
C ALA A 80 -15.40 -20.57 0.21
N MET A 81 -15.14 -19.81 1.29
CA MET A 81 -16.16 -19.51 2.30
C MET A 81 -17.32 -18.70 1.71
N ARG A 82 -17.06 -17.78 0.76
CA ARG A 82 -18.11 -17.02 0.06
C ARG A 82 -18.96 -17.91 -0.82
N GLU A 83 -18.36 -18.86 -1.52
CA GLU A 83 -19.09 -19.84 -2.34
C GLU A 83 -19.92 -20.78 -1.48
N TRP A 84 -19.35 -21.26 -0.37
CA TRP A 84 -20.07 -22.08 0.60
C TRP A 84 -21.30 -21.34 1.15
N LEU A 85 -21.15 -20.06 1.52
CA LEU A 85 -22.26 -19.22 1.97
C LEU A 85 -23.32 -18.98 0.89
N ARG A 86 -22.99 -18.97 -0.41
CA ARG A 86 -23.98 -18.83 -1.50
C ARG A 86 -24.76 -20.11 -1.74
N SER A 87 -24.12 -21.26 -1.57
CA SER A 87 -24.68 -22.58 -1.89
C SER A 87 -25.43 -23.21 -0.73
N HIS A 88 -25.22 -22.73 0.50
CA HIS A 88 -25.79 -23.30 1.73
C HIS A 88 -26.58 -22.26 2.54
N SER A 89 -27.07 -21.19 1.88
CA SER A 89 -27.99 -20.20 2.44
C SER A 89 -29.39 -20.35 1.87
#